data_AF-A0A2E2U694-F1
#
_entry.id   AF-A0A2E2U694-F1
#
_cell.length_a   1.000
_cell.length_b   1.000
_cell.length_c   1.000
_cell.angle_alpha   90.00
_cell.angle_beta   90.00
_cell.angle_gamma   90.00
#
_symmetry.space_group_name_H-M   'P 1'
#
loop_
_entity.id
_entity.type
_entity.pdbx_description
1 polymer ?
#
loop_
_entity_poly.entity_id
_entity_poly.type
_entity_poly.pdbx_seq_one_letter_code
_entity_poly.pdbx_strand_id
1 'polypeptide(L)'
;MATNWKDPKVFKRFSSIFTFSKNPLFQKNENTHIYIPWDPEIENELMFQMKAKIGQVGSTLIPYMDLEQHAINFNQEELNTLMGQLEKGIETHLVMSNFDSIHVFRVTNLVIGETQLEESVEKILDQFSRHRGFKHYIEVDDVYVLEANHTKESGTLISNLDQIMSRDQTQKIFIAPHRKELEVTGVHKKWVEQGRNVTYDYFIRQCELKDNIYQEMWDFLSRNTQHHLINCELNRNKSVFERGQGKGKLLVESFSYYKQALISELNEVYILPLVDAIQKYGCLQEAWRELQENALINRDVTLHIQKILDGKSTSIEDLNDFLFYTKNAKSFFFSLKNMFAKKIHKEEFLLVENFLIKQEGLIDSFRSRSLKEKVVSIIHIDEWIGRTIDQIDLISLDELKDLNLKLSYLLSVMVSASYEDNIFFKLIEEKAAKGKVQRSFEDEVKNLLNLDIKKETA
;
A
#
# COMPACT_ATOMS: atom_id res chain seq x y z
N MET A 1 3.23 30.20 -3.64
CA MET A 1 2.02 30.59 -4.39
C MET A 1 0.91 29.67 -3.93
N ALA A 2 -0.24 30.19 -3.50
CA ALA A 2 -1.35 29.34 -3.11
C ALA A 2 -1.92 28.65 -4.35
N THR A 3 -1.94 27.32 -4.36
CA THR A 3 -2.47 26.51 -5.46
C THR A 3 -3.98 26.80 -5.62
N ASN A 4 -4.45 27.24 -6.79
CA ASN A 4 -5.90 27.37 -7.02
C ASN A 4 -6.52 25.98 -7.18
N TRP A 5 -7.23 25.49 -6.16
CA TRP A 5 -7.80 24.16 -6.16
C TRP A 5 -9.18 24.05 -6.83
N LYS A 6 -9.72 25.17 -7.31
CA LYS A 6 -10.98 25.22 -8.05
C LYS A 6 -10.85 24.81 -9.51
N ASP A 7 -9.63 24.79 -10.03
CA ASP A 7 -9.36 24.41 -11.41
C ASP A 7 -8.82 22.97 -11.48
N PRO A 8 -9.30 22.16 -12.43
CA PRO A 8 -8.70 20.86 -12.70
C PRO A 8 -7.29 21.06 -13.28
N LYS A 9 -6.43 20.08 -13.06
CA LYS A 9 -5.05 20.15 -13.54
C LYS A 9 -4.43 18.79 -13.70
N VAL A 10 -3.46 18.72 -14.60
CA VAL A 10 -2.51 17.63 -14.71
C VAL A 10 -1.29 17.98 -13.87
N PHE A 11 -0.81 17.01 -13.09
CA PHE A 11 0.34 17.22 -12.21
C PHE A 11 1.26 16.02 -12.23
N LYS A 12 2.47 16.21 -11.72
CA LYS A 12 3.52 15.20 -11.77
C LYS A 12 3.97 14.84 -10.37
N ARG A 13 4.16 13.54 -10.13
CA ARG A 13 4.77 13.02 -8.91
C ARG A 13 5.97 12.17 -9.27
N PHE A 14 7.01 12.28 -8.46
CA PHE A 14 8.17 11.42 -8.63
C PHE A 14 7.95 10.12 -7.87
N SER A 15 8.17 8.96 -8.48
CA SER A 15 8.25 7.68 -7.79
C SER A 15 9.69 7.15 -7.81
N SER A 16 10.03 6.41 -6.76
CA SER A 16 11.32 5.71 -6.66
C SER A 16 11.05 4.24 -6.45
N ILE A 17 11.86 3.38 -7.08
CA ILE A 17 11.83 1.92 -6.89
C ILE A 17 12.12 1.58 -5.42
N PHE A 18 12.90 2.42 -4.75
CA PHE A 18 13.05 2.41 -3.30
C PHE A 18 12.30 3.58 -2.70
N THR A 19 11.31 3.26 -1.89
CA THR A 19 10.60 4.16 -0.97
C THR A 19 11.52 4.97 -0.03
N PHE A 20 12.82 4.64 0.04
CA PHE A 20 13.77 5.11 1.08
C PHE A 20 15.09 5.64 0.57
N SER A 21 15.30 5.58 -0.74
CA SER A 21 16.51 6.12 -1.33
C SER A 21 16.32 7.61 -1.58
N LYS A 22 16.82 8.46 -0.67
CA LYS A 22 17.22 9.84 -1.03
C LYS A 22 18.42 9.86 -1.98
N ASN A 23 18.98 8.69 -2.32
CA ASN A 23 20.14 8.57 -3.18
C ASN A 23 19.75 8.95 -4.62
N PRO A 24 20.33 10.02 -5.20
CA PRO A 24 20.01 10.51 -6.54
C PRO A 24 20.40 9.56 -7.68
N LEU A 25 21.06 8.44 -7.35
CA LEU A 25 21.56 7.46 -8.32
C LEU A 25 20.45 6.59 -8.95
N PHE A 26 19.30 6.42 -8.28
CA PHE A 26 18.16 5.73 -8.89
C PHE A 26 17.31 6.75 -9.66
N GLN A 27 17.06 6.50 -10.95
CA GLN A 27 16.13 7.32 -11.74
C GLN A 27 14.81 7.50 -10.99
N LYS A 28 14.51 8.74 -10.60
CA LYS A 28 13.17 9.12 -10.17
C LYS A 28 12.28 9.04 -11.40
N ASN A 29 11.31 8.14 -11.37
CA ASN A 29 10.28 8.08 -12.38
C ASN A 29 9.39 9.30 -12.20
N GLU A 30 9.15 10.04 -13.26
CA GLU A 30 8.20 11.15 -13.25
C GLU A 30 6.87 10.64 -13.82
N ASN A 31 5.88 10.46 -12.94
CA ASN A 31 4.56 9.97 -13.30
C ASN A 31 3.58 11.13 -13.34
N THR A 32 2.73 11.15 -14.37
CA THR A 32 1.71 12.18 -14.58
C THR A 32 0.36 11.69 -14.05
N HIS A 33 -0.38 12.56 -13.39
CA HIS A 33 -1.65 12.29 -12.72
C HIS A 33 -2.64 13.44 -12.93
N ILE A 34 -3.92 13.21 -12.62
CA ILE A 34 -5.02 14.14 -12.92
C ILE A 34 -5.69 14.56 -11.62
N TYR A 35 -6.06 15.83 -11.51
CA TYR A 35 -6.88 16.36 -10.43
C TYR A 35 -8.15 17.01 -10.99
N ILE A 36 -9.30 16.70 -10.40
CA ILE A 36 -10.60 17.31 -10.71
C ILE A 36 -11.31 17.68 -9.40
N PRO A 37 -11.66 18.96 -9.17
CA PRO A 37 -12.51 19.32 -8.06
C PRO A 37 -13.99 18.97 -8.37
N TRP A 38 -14.81 18.77 -7.33
CA TRP A 38 -16.25 18.60 -7.50
C TRP A 38 -17.02 19.34 -6.42
N ASP A 39 -18.26 19.71 -6.74
CA ASP A 39 -19.14 20.46 -5.86
C ASP A 39 -20.34 19.59 -5.41
N PRO A 40 -20.49 19.33 -4.09
CA PRO A 40 -21.64 18.60 -3.57
C PRO A 40 -22.96 19.36 -3.78
N GLU A 41 -22.94 20.69 -3.88
CA GLU A 41 -24.17 21.46 -4.13
C GLU A 41 -24.77 21.14 -5.51
N ILE A 42 -23.94 20.73 -6.47
CA ILE A 42 -24.40 20.29 -7.80
C ILE A 42 -24.85 18.84 -7.76
N GLU A 43 -24.08 17.95 -7.12
CA GLU A 43 -24.44 16.54 -6.97
C GLU A 43 -23.89 15.95 -5.65
N ASN A 44 -24.75 15.88 -4.63
CA ASN A 44 -24.35 15.48 -3.28
C ASN A 44 -23.91 14.00 -3.16
N GLU A 45 -24.37 13.13 -4.07
CA GLU A 45 -24.09 11.68 -4.00
C GLU A 45 -23.10 11.20 -5.05
N LEU A 46 -22.40 12.13 -5.72
CA LEU A 46 -21.50 11.86 -6.83
C LEU A 46 -20.56 10.67 -6.58
N MET A 47 -19.83 10.71 -5.47
CA MET A 47 -18.85 9.67 -5.11
C MET A 47 -19.52 8.32 -4.80
N PHE A 48 -20.71 8.31 -4.21
CA PHE A 48 -21.47 7.09 -3.94
C PHE A 48 -21.98 6.45 -5.23
N GLN A 49 -22.50 7.26 -6.15
CA GLN A 49 -22.96 6.81 -7.46
C GLN A 49 -21.79 6.26 -8.29
N MET A 50 -20.64 6.94 -8.31
CA MET A 50 -19.42 6.43 -8.97
C MET A 50 -18.99 5.09 -8.39
N LYS A 51 -18.91 4.97 -7.06
CA LYS A 51 -18.52 3.73 -6.39
C LYS A 51 -19.49 2.59 -6.72
N ALA A 52 -20.80 2.86 -6.66
CA ALA A 52 -21.83 1.89 -7.02
C ALA A 52 -21.72 1.46 -8.48
N LYS A 53 -21.49 2.40 -9.39
CA LYS A 53 -21.31 2.13 -10.82
C LYS A 53 -20.08 1.26 -11.09
N ILE A 54 -18.95 1.57 -10.47
CA ILE A 54 -17.73 0.73 -10.54
C ILE A 54 -18.02 -0.67 -10.01
N GLY A 55 -18.73 -0.80 -8.89
CA GLY A 55 -19.10 -2.11 -8.33
C GLY A 55 -20.04 -2.93 -9.21
N GLN A 56 -20.91 -2.29 -9.99
CA GLN A 56 -21.90 -2.96 -10.85
C GLN A 56 -21.37 -3.28 -12.26
N VAL A 57 -20.72 -2.30 -12.89
CA VAL A 57 -20.29 -2.36 -14.30
C VAL A 57 -18.79 -2.67 -14.42
N GLY A 58 -18.04 -2.55 -13.33
CA GLY A 58 -16.59 -2.77 -13.29
C GLY A 58 -15.76 -1.52 -13.53
N SER A 59 -16.28 -0.53 -14.27
CA SER A 59 -15.65 0.78 -14.49
C SER A 59 -16.68 1.90 -14.73
N THR A 60 -16.24 3.15 -14.63
CA THR A 60 -17.04 4.35 -14.93
C THR A 60 -16.21 5.36 -15.72
N LEU A 61 -16.87 6.14 -16.57
CA LEU A 61 -16.28 7.24 -17.33
C LEU A 61 -16.59 8.58 -16.65
N ILE A 62 -15.55 9.37 -16.40
CA ILE A 62 -15.65 10.69 -15.76
C ILE A 62 -15.17 11.75 -16.77
N PRO A 63 -16.00 12.75 -17.14
CA PRO A 63 -15.56 13.81 -18.04
C PRO A 63 -14.48 14.67 -17.38
N TYR A 64 -13.52 15.16 -18.17
CA TYR A 64 -12.58 16.16 -17.68
C TYR A 64 -13.26 17.54 -17.65
N MET A 65 -13.43 18.09 -16.45
CA MET A 65 -14.32 19.24 -16.21
C MET A 65 -13.84 20.13 -15.07
N ASP A 66 -14.33 21.37 -15.02
CA ASP A 66 -14.15 22.27 -13.87
C ASP A 66 -15.17 22.02 -12.75
N LEU A 67 -15.07 22.83 -11.69
CA LEU A 67 -15.95 22.78 -10.53
C LEU A 67 -17.43 23.01 -10.88
N GLU A 68 -17.70 23.79 -11.93
CA GLU A 68 -19.04 24.12 -12.43
C GLU A 68 -19.54 23.08 -13.46
N GLN A 69 -18.81 21.98 -13.65
CA GLN A 69 -19.06 20.90 -14.61
C GLN A 69 -19.01 21.34 -16.08
N HIS A 70 -18.28 22.41 -16.40
CA HIS A 70 -18.00 22.78 -17.78
C HIS A 70 -16.88 21.90 -18.36
N ALA A 71 -17.01 21.59 -19.66
CA ALA A 71 -16.06 20.74 -20.37
C ALA A 71 -14.68 21.40 -20.49
N ILE A 72 -13.64 20.67 -20.05
CA ILE A 72 -12.24 21.04 -20.25
C ILE A 72 -11.57 19.96 -21.10
N ASN A 73 -10.62 20.39 -21.93
CA ASN A 73 -9.86 19.48 -22.77
C ASN A 73 -8.40 19.43 -22.28
N PHE A 74 -7.88 18.22 -22.07
CA PHE A 74 -6.44 17.98 -22.08
C PHE A 74 -5.80 18.56 -23.34
N ASN A 75 -4.59 19.09 -23.21
CA ASN A 75 -3.77 19.38 -24.37
C ASN A 75 -3.19 18.09 -24.97
N GLN A 76 -2.68 18.17 -26.20
CA GLN A 76 -2.18 16.97 -26.90
C GLN A 76 -0.97 16.33 -26.23
N GLU A 77 -0.11 17.12 -25.57
CA GLU A 77 1.07 16.64 -24.87
C GLU A 77 0.70 15.85 -23.61
N GLU A 78 -0.26 16.34 -22.84
CA GLU A 78 -0.84 15.69 -21.67
C GLU A 78 -1.47 14.35 -22.05
N LEU A 79 -2.28 14.32 -23.11
CA LEU A 79 -2.89 13.10 -23.63
C LEU A 79 -1.84 12.07 -24.01
N ASN A 80 -0.85 12.45 -24.83
CA ASN A 80 0.19 11.54 -25.28
C ASN A 80 1.00 10.97 -24.09
N THR A 81 1.28 11.82 -23.10
CA THR A 81 2.02 11.42 -21.88
C THR A 81 1.20 10.44 -21.04
N LEU A 82 -0.07 10.75 -20.78
CA LEU A 82 -0.96 9.90 -19.98
C LEU A 82 -1.24 8.56 -20.68
N MET A 83 -1.54 8.56 -21.97
CA MET A 83 -1.76 7.32 -22.74
C MET A 83 -0.50 6.45 -22.75
N GLY A 84 0.68 7.03 -23.02
CA GLY A 84 1.94 6.28 -22.98
C GLY A 84 2.29 5.74 -21.59
N GLN A 85 1.85 6.40 -20.52
CA GLN A 85 2.00 5.91 -19.14
C GLN A 85 1.08 4.71 -18.86
N LEU A 86 -0.18 4.78 -19.32
CA LEU A 86 -1.16 3.71 -19.18
C LEU A 86 -0.77 2.46 -19.99
N GLU A 87 -0.26 2.64 -21.21
CA GLU A 87 0.27 1.55 -22.05
C GLU A 87 1.45 0.81 -21.39
N LYS A 88 2.33 1.54 -20.70
CA LYS A 88 3.42 0.96 -19.91
C LYS A 88 2.95 0.32 -18.61
N GLY A 89 1.64 0.38 -18.31
CA GLY A 89 1.06 -0.19 -17.11
C GLY A 89 1.51 0.51 -15.83
N ILE A 90 1.86 1.80 -15.90
CA ILE A 90 2.22 2.59 -14.73
C ILE A 90 0.94 3.04 -14.02
N GLU A 91 0.92 2.91 -12.70
CA GLU A 91 -0.21 3.33 -11.87
C GLU A 91 -0.46 4.83 -12.03
N THR A 92 -1.66 5.18 -12.49
CA THR A 92 -2.08 6.55 -12.80
C THR A 92 -3.29 6.91 -11.94
N HIS A 93 -3.24 8.05 -11.26
CA HIS A 93 -4.30 8.50 -10.34
C HIS A 93 -5.14 9.62 -10.96
N LEU A 94 -6.45 9.54 -10.71
CA LEU A 94 -7.36 10.67 -10.76
C LEU A 94 -7.71 11.04 -9.31
N VAL A 95 -7.29 12.22 -8.85
CA VAL A 95 -7.58 12.74 -7.52
C VAL A 95 -8.80 13.65 -7.62
N MET A 96 -9.87 13.33 -6.89
CA MET A 96 -11.06 14.15 -6.80
C MET A 96 -11.29 14.65 -5.38
N SER A 97 -11.63 15.93 -5.24
CA SER A 97 -11.88 16.55 -3.95
C SER A 97 -13.00 17.58 -4.00
N ASN A 98 -13.82 17.61 -2.94
CA ASN A 98 -14.77 18.68 -2.65
C ASN A 98 -14.35 19.55 -1.46
N PHE A 99 -13.08 19.47 -1.05
CA PHE A 99 -12.57 20.12 0.17
C PHE A 99 -13.15 19.62 1.49
N ASP A 100 -13.98 18.58 1.44
CA ASP A 100 -14.42 17.78 2.59
C ASP A 100 -13.97 16.33 2.52
N SER A 101 -13.51 15.86 1.37
CA SER A 101 -12.95 14.52 1.19
C SER A 101 -12.03 14.46 0.00
N ILE A 102 -11.04 13.56 0.04
CA ILE A 102 -10.12 13.28 -1.06
C ILE A 102 -10.30 11.83 -1.49
N HIS A 103 -10.71 11.66 -2.74
CA HIS A 103 -10.86 10.37 -3.41
C HIS A 103 -9.75 10.22 -4.45
N VAL A 104 -9.13 9.05 -4.48
CA VAL A 104 -8.11 8.69 -5.48
C VAL A 104 -8.67 7.54 -6.28
N PHE A 105 -8.77 7.70 -7.59
CA PHE A 105 -9.27 6.68 -8.50
C PHE A 105 -8.11 6.10 -9.32
N ARG A 106 -8.19 4.81 -9.64
CA ARG A 106 -7.28 4.18 -10.60
C ARG A 106 -7.73 4.53 -12.02
N VAL A 107 -6.86 5.23 -12.76
CA VAL A 107 -7.09 5.49 -14.18
C VAL A 107 -6.62 4.32 -15.00
N THR A 108 -7.44 3.94 -15.98
CA THR A 108 -7.20 2.75 -16.80
C THR A 108 -7.17 3.04 -18.27
N ASN A 109 -7.91 4.06 -18.70
CA ASN A 109 -7.95 4.49 -20.08
C ASN A 109 -8.37 5.96 -20.16
N LEU A 110 -8.09 6.58 -21.31
CA LEU A 110 -8.62 7.88 -21.69
C LEU A 110 -9.43 7.69 -22.98
N VAL A 111 -10.67 8.15 -22.97
CA VAL A 111 -11.60 8.04 -24.11
C VAL A 111 -11.75 9.42 -24.75
N ILE A 112 -11.55 9.50 -26.07
CA ILE A 112 -11.52 10.75 -26.83
C ILE A 112 -12.52 10.66 -27.98
N GLY A 113 -13.49 11.58 -27.99
CA GLY A 113 -14.44 11.74 -29.10
C GLY A 113 -15.71 10.88 -29.02
N GLU A 114 -16.73 11.29 -29.77
CA GLU A 114 -18.11 10.78 -29.67
C GLU A 114 -18.26 9.30 -30.06
N THR A 115 -17.49 8.82 -31.04
CA THR A 115 -17.58 7.43 -31.53
C THR A 115 -17.13 6.38 -30.51
N GLN A 116 -16.10 6.68 -29.69
CA GLN A 116 -15.68 5.77 -28.62
C GLN A 116 -16.63 5.83 -27.41
N LEU A 117 -17.38 6.92 -27.26
CA LEU A 117 -18.38 7.09 -26.20
C LEU A 117 -19.65 6.30 -26.47
N GLU A 118 -20.09 6.19 -27.74
CA GLU A 118 -21.28 5.42 -28.13
C GLU A 118 -21.18 3.94 -27.72
N GLU A 119 -19.98 3.36 -27.74
CA GLU A 119 -19.73 1.97 -27.31
C GLU A 119 -19.69 1.79 -25.78
N SER A 120 -19.60 2.89 -25.02
CA SER A 120 -19.39 2.88 -23.55
C SER A 120 -20.39 3.74 -22.79
N VAL A 121 -21.54 4.10 -23.38
CA VAL A 121 -22.57 4.95 -22.76
C VAL A 121 -23.03 4.41 -21.41
N GLU A 122 -23.13 3.08 -21.29
CA GLU A 122 -23.53 2.42 -20.05
C GLU A 122 -22.58 2.68 -18.87
N LYS A 123 -21.32 3.09 -19.13
CA LYS A 123 -20.32 3.42 -18.10
C LYS A 123 -20.37 4.89 -17.66
N ILE A 124 -21.18 5.73 -18.32
CA ILE A 124 -21.33 7.14 -17.97
C ILE A 124 -22.44 7.27 -16.92
N LEU A 125 -22.22 8.10 -15.90
CA LEU A 125 -23.28 8.43 -14.93
C LEU A 125 -24.32 9.36 -15.57
N ASP A 126 -25.59 9.17 -15.20
CA ASP A 126 -26.73 9.90 -15.79
C ASP A 126 -26.61 11.42 -15.70
N GLN A 127 -25.93 11.93 -14.68
CA GLN A 127 -25.66 13.36 -14.53
C GLN A 127 -24.74 13.90 -15.63
N PHE A 128 -23.77 13.11 -16.10
CA PHE A 128 -22.79 13.52 -17.10
C PHE A 128 -23.34 13.36 -18.51
N SER A 129 -24.26 12.42 -18.73
CA SER A 129 -24.92 12.23 -20.02
C SER A 129 -25.90 13.35 -20.37
N ARG A 130 -26.32 14.17 -19.40
CA ARG A 130 -27.19 15.35 -19.61
C ARG A 130 -26.47 16.57 -20.16
N HIS A 131 -25.15 16.68 -19.98
CA HIS A 131 -24.37 17.84 -20.41
C HIS A 131 -23.74 17.60 -21.79
N ARG A 132 -24.14 18.40 -22.77
CA ARG A 132 -23.59 18.34 -24.15
C ARG A 132 -22.26 19.10 -24.22
N GLY A 133 -21.18 18.46 -24.66
CA GLY A 133 -19.94 19.15 -25.02
C GLY A 133 -18.63 18.55 -24.51
N PHE A 134 -18.67 17.50 -23.69
CA PHE A 134 -17.45 16.82 -23.23
C PHE A 134 -16.79 16.02 -24.36
N LYS A 135 -15.49 16.23 -24.57
CA LYS A 135 -14.70 15.49 -25.57
C LYS A 135 -13.78 14.44 -24.96
N HIS A 136 -13.30 14.68 -23.74
CA HIS A 136 -12.32 13.84 -23.05
C HIS A 136 -12.93 13.24 -21.80
N TYR A 137 -12.83 11.91 -21.68
CA TYR A 137 -13.30 11.14 -20.54
C TYR A 137 -12.18 10.29 -19.98
N ILE A 138 -12.21 10.12 -18.65
CA ILE A 138 -11.24 9.35 -17.88
C ILE A 138 -11.95 8.08 -17.43
N GLU A 139 -11.48 6.92 -17.87
CA GLU A 139 -12.01 5.64 -17.43
C GLU A 139 -11.33 5.19 -16.14
N VAL A 140 -12.13 5.03 -15.09
CA VAL A 140 -11.68 4.57 -13.77
C VAL A 140 -12.41 3.32 -13.34
N ASP A 141 -11.73 2.43 -12.63
CA ASP A 141 -12.27 1.10 -12.29
C ASP A 141 -12.05 0.65 -10.84
N ASP A 142 -11.44 1.50 -10.01
CA ASP A 142 -11.29 1.31 -8.57
C ASP A 142 -11.12 2.66 -7.86
N VAL A 143 -11.41 2.70 -6.56
CA VAL A 143 -11.42 3.93 -5.76
C VAL A 143 -10.88 3.73 -4.34
N TYR A 144 -9.95 4.61 -3.94
CA TYR A 144 -9.37 4.69 -2.62
C TYR A 144 -9.70 6.05 -1.99
N VAL A 145 -10.42 6.04 -0.86
CA VAL A 145 -10.66 7.27 -0.07
C VAL A 145 -9.42 7.56 0.76
N LEU A 146 -8.79 8.70 0.51
CA LEU A 146 -7.53 9.04 1.15
C LEU A 146 -7.73 9.78 2.47
N GLU A 147 -8.64 10.75 2.49
CA GLU A 147 -8.89 11.60 3.66
C GLU A 147 -10.36 12.07 3.65
N ALA A 148 -10.95 12.25 4.84
CA ALA A 148 -12.24 12.88 5.00
C ALA A 148 -12.21 13.89 6.16
N ASN A 149 -12.87 15.02 5.96
CA ASN A 149 -12.96 16.12 6.90
C ASN A 149 -13.90 15.78 8.04
N HIS A 150 -13.35 15.26 9.13
CA HIS A 150 -14.11 14.95 10.33
C HIS A 150 -14.19 16.13 11.31
N THR A 151 -13.26 17.09 11.20
CA THR A 151 -13.21 18.30 12.05
C THR A 151 -14.02 19.47 11.51
N LYS A 152 -14.50 19.38 10.26
CA LYS A 152 -15.12 20.48 9.49
C LYS A 152 -14.17 21.66 9.23
N GLU A 153 -12.87 21.43 9.34
CA GLU A 153 -11.84 22.45 9.08
C GLU A 153 -11.20 22.21 7.71
N SER A 154 -11.76 22.84 6.66
CA SER A 154 -11.32 22.65 5.27
C SER A 154 -9.85 23.00 5.01
N GLY A 155 -9.22 23.80 5.87
CA GLY A 155 -7.79 24.16 5.75
C GLY A 155 -6.84 22.94 5.87
N THR A 156 -7.22 21.93 6.65
CA THR A 156 -6.44 20.70 6.80
C THR A 156 -6.41 19.89 5.51
N LEU A 157 -7.55 19.80 4.81
CA LEU A 157 -7.67 19.10 3.55
C LEU A 157 -6.92 19.78 2.40
N ILE A 158 -6.94 21.11 2.36
CA ILE A 158 -6.16 21.88 1.39
C ILE A 158 -4.67 21.58 1.57
N SER A 159 -4.17 21.60 2.82
CA SER A 159 -2.80 21.21 3.13
C SER A 159 -2.49 19.77 2.69
N ASN A 160 -3.41 18.83 2.92
CA ASN A 160 -3.24 17.44 2.49
C ASN A 160 -3.20 17.31 0.97
N LEU A 161 -4.03 18.06 0.22
CA LEU A 161 -3.97 18.12 -1.24
C LEU A 161 -2.62 18.66 -1.75
N ASP A 162 -2.13 19.76 -1.17
CA ASP A 162 -0.82 20.33 -1.49
C ASP A 162 0.29 19.30 -1.21
N GLN A 163 0.20 18.55 -0.11
CA GLN A 163 1.14 17.48 0.21
C GLN A 163 1.08 16.31 -0.78
N ILE A 164 -0.10 15.86 -1.19
CA ILE A 164 -0.25 14.75 -2.14
C ILE A 164 0.39 15.08 -3.48
N MET A 165 0.20 16.32 -3.94
CA MET A 165 0.73 16.77 -5.23
C MET A 165 2.23 17.04 -5.20
N SER A 166 2.76 17.51 -4.08
CA SER A 166 4.19 17.81 -3.93
C SER A 166 5.05 16.64 -3.47
N ARG A 167 4.47 15.64 -2.79
CA ARG A 167 5.20 14.47 -2.29
C ARG A 167 5.42 13.44 -3.39
N ASP A 168 6.62 12.88 -3.37
CA ASP A 168 6.96 11.68 -4.13
C ASP A 168 5.88 10.60 -3.91
N GLN A 169 5.49 9.91 -4.98
CA GLN A 169 4.70 8.68 -4.91
C GLN A 169 5.61 7.58 -4.38
N THR A 170 5.63 7.47 -3.06
CA THR A 170 6.39 6.46 -2.35
C THR A 170 5.73 5.09 -2.48
N GLN A 171 4.42 5.00 -2.36
CA GLN A 171 3.70 3.73 -2.34
C GLN A 171 2.77 3.57 -3.54
N LYS A 172 2.59 2.32 -3.98
CA LYS A 172 1.48 1.95 -4.86
C LYS A 172 0.19 1.88 -4.05
N ILE A 173 -0.90 2.42 -4.59
CA ILE A 173 -2.24 2.34 -3.96
C ILE A 173 -3.03 1.20 -4.61
N PHE A 174 -2.88 1.04 -5.92
CA PHE A 174 -3.56 0.04 -6.72
C PHE A 174 -2.58 -0.90 -7.42
N ILE A 175 -3.06 -2.07 -7.88
CA ILE A 175 -2.31 -2.87 -8.83
C ILE A 175 -2.23 -2.17 -10.19
N ALA A 176 -1.15 -2.45 -10.91
CA ALA A 176 -0.89 -1.91 -12.24
C ALA A 176 -1.98 -2.33 -13.25
N PRO A 177 -2.39 -1.45 -14.19
CA PRO A 177 -3.47 -1.73 -15.15
C PRO A 177 -3.30 -3.01 -15.98
N HIS A 178 -2.06 -3.36 -16.35
CA HIS A 178 -1.78 -4.57 -17.13
C HIS A 178 -1.97 -5.88 -16.35
N ARG A 179 -2.19 -5.80 -15.03
CA ARG A 179 -2.42 -6.96 -14.16
C ARG A 179 -3.87 -7.12 -13.73
N LYS A 180 -4.82 -6.45 -14.39
CA LYS A 180 -6.25 -6.53 -14.08
C LYS A 180 -6.82 -7.96 -14.11
N GLU A 181 -6.21 -8.89 -14.86
CA GLU A 181 -6.61 -10.30 -14.86
C GLU A 181 -6.52 -10.95 -13.46
N LEU A 182 -5.68 -10.42 -12.57
CA LEU A 182 -5.61 -10.82 -11.17
C LEU A 182 -6.90 -10.53 -10.40
N GLU A 183 -7.67 -9.52 -10.81
CA GLU A 183 -8.96 -9.19 -10.20
C GLU A 183 -10.05 -10.15 -10.70
N VAL A 184 -10.06 -10.43 -12.00
CA VAL A 184 -11.01 -11.38 -12.62
C VAL A 184 -10.85 -12.78 -12.04
N THR A 185 -9.62 -13.19 -11.77
CA THR A 185 -9.30 -14.49 -11.15
C THR A 185 -9.51 -14.51 -9.63
N GLY A 186 -9.87 -13.37 -9.02
CA GLY A 186 -10.09 -13.24 -7.57
C GLY A 186 -8.81 -13.23 -6.72
N VAL A 187 -7.64 -13.18 -7.36
CA VAL A 187 -6.32 -13.14 -6.70
C VAL A 187 -6.03 -11.77 -6.08
N HIS A 188 -6.58 -10.70 -6.64
CA HIS A 188 -6.58 -9.36 -6.07
C HIS A 188 -8.01 -8.87 -5.91
N LYS A 189 -8.33 -8.23 -4.78
CA LYS A 189 -9.63 -7.58 -4.58
C LYS A 189 -9.50 -6.08 -4.74
N LYS A 190 -10.36 -5.48 -5.56
CA LYS A 190 -10.44 -4.03 -5.71
C LYS A 190 -10.83 -3.37 -4.40
N TRP A 191 -10.41 -2.13 -4.16
CA TRP A 191 -10.80 -1.38 -2.97
C TRP A 191 -12.33 -1.22 -2.85
N VAL A 192 -13.03 -1.07 -3.98
CA VAL A 192 -14.50 -1.03 -4.02
C VAL A 192 -15.15 -2.31 -3.48
N GLU A 193 -14.53 -3.48 -3.70
CA GLU A 193 -15.01 -4.81 -3.28
C GLU A 193 -14.64 -5.15 -1.84
N GLN A 194 -13.60 -4.51 -1.30
CA GLN A 194 -13.15 -4.70 0.08
C GLN A 194 -14.11 -4.07 1.11
N GLY A 195 -15.32 -3.67 0.71
CA GLY A 195 -16.35 -3.18 1.61
C GLY A 195 -15.95 -1.90 2.33
N ARG A 196 -15.04 -1.11 1.74
CA ARG A 196 -14.54 0.15 2.30
C ARG A 196 -15.60 1.25 2.21
N ASN A 197 -16.73 1.06 2.88
CA ASN A 197 -17.61 2.13 3.29
C ASN A 197 -16.90 2.76 4.45
N VAL A 198 -16.22 3.88 4.21
CA VAL A 198 -15.42 4.55 5.22
C VAL A 198 -16.38 5.14 6.23
N THR A 199 -16.73 4.33 7.23
CA THR A 199 -17.64 4.71 8.30
C THR A 199 -16.91 5.68 9.22
N TYR A 200 -17.69 6.43 10.00
CA TYR A 200 -17.13 7.24 11.07
C TYR A 200 -16.18 6.43 11.95
N ASP A 201 -16.57 5.21 12.36
CA ASP A 201 -15.72 4.32 13.17
C ASP A 201 -14.40 3.99 12.48
N TYR A 202 -14.40 3.71 11.17
CA TYR A 202 -13.18 3.43 10.42
C TYR A 202 -12.21 4.61 10.49
N PHE A 203 -12.69 5.83 10.26
CA PHE A 203 -11.87 7.03 10.32
C PHE A 203 -11.36 7.32 11.74
N ILE A 204 -12.21 7.18 12.76
CA ILE A 204 -11.77 7.39 14.15
C ILE A 204 -10.68 6.39 14.52
N ARG A 205 -10.81 5.11 14.14
CA ARG A 205 -9.73 4.14 14.38
C ARG A 205 -8.47 4.46 13.58
N GLN A 206 -8.59 4.96 12.36
CA GLN A 206 -7.44 5.47 11.60
C GLN A 206 -6.74 6.61 12.35
N CYS A 207 -7.48 7.59 12.86
CA CYS A 207 -6.95 8.71 13.64
C CYS A 207 -6.30 8.22 14.94
N GLU A 208 -6.94 7.32 15.69
CA GLU A 208 -6.36 6.76 16.92
C GLU A 208 -5.06 6.00 16.66
N LEU A 209 -5.02 5.16 15.62
CA LEU A 209 -3.81 4.44 15.21
C LEU A 209 -2.70 5.42 14.79
N LYS A 210 -3.07 6.44 14.01
CA LYS A 210 -2.14 7.47 13.56
C LYS A 210 -1.63 8.31 14.71
N ASP A 211 -2.47 8.81 15.61
CA ASP A 211 -2.06 9.82 16.59
C ASP A 211 -1.47 9.18 17.85
N ASN A 212 -1.99 8.02 18.28
CA ASN A 212 -1.60 7.42 19.55
C ASN A 212 -0.56 6.30 19.44
N ILE A 213 -0.50 5.62 18.29
CA ILE A 213 0.34 4.42 18.14
C ILE A 213 1.49 4.70 17.18
N TYR A 214 1.19 4.92 15.91
CA TYR A 214 2.20 4.98 14.86
C TYR A 214 2.79 6.38 14.65
N GLN A 215 2.05 7.44 14.95
CA GLN A 215 2.48 8.83 14.78
C GLN A 215 2.99 9.07 13.36
N GLU A 216 4.18 9.66 13.23
CA GLU A 216 4.86 9.91 11.95
C GLU A 216 5.13 8.63 11.15
N MET A 217 5.11 7.46 11.79
CA MET A 217 5.35 6.17 11.15
C MET A 217 4.14 5.68 10.34
N TRP A 218 2.95 6.20 10.61
CA TRP A 218 1.71 5.77 9.94
C TRP A 218 1.80 5.89 8.41
N ASP A 219 2.33 7.02 7.93
CA ASP A 219 2.47 7.31 6.50
C ASP A 219 3.48 6.38 5.78
N PHE A 220 4.32 5.65 6.52
CA PHE A 220 5.27 4.70 5.93
C PHE A 220 4.68 3.30 5.73
N LEU A 221 3.62 2.94 6.45
CA LEU A 221 2.90 1.69 6.25
C LEU A 221 2.19 1.67 4.90
N SER A 222 2.13 0.50 4.24
CA SER A 222 1.37 0.37 3.00
C SER A 222 -0.12 0.63 3.25
N ARG A 223 -0.85 1.10 2.22
CA ARG A 223 -2.30 1.34 2.36
C ARG A 223 -3.11 0.09 2.70
N ASN A 224 -2.69 -1.08 2.21
CA ASN A 224 -3.25 -2.38 2.60
C ASN A 224 -2.99 -2.69 4.07
N THR A 225 -1.76 -2.50 4.53
CA THR A 225 -1.40 -2.68 5.95
C THR A 225 -2.23 -1.78 6.85
N GLN A 226 -2.34 -0.49 6.51
CA GLN A 226 -3.18 0.48 7.23
C GLN A 226 -4.64 0.00 7.30
N HIS A 227 -5.22 -0.44 6.17
CA HIS A 227 -6.59 -0.93 6.12
C HIS A 227 -6.81 -2.14 7.03
N HIS A 228 -5.92 -3.12 6.98
CA HIS A 228 -6.00 -4.31 7.83
C HIS A 228 -5.81 -3.98 9.32
N LEU A 229 -4.90 -3.07 9.67
CA LEU A 229 -4.75 -2.61 11.06
C LEU A 229 -6.00 -1.89 11.59
N ILE A 230 -6.65 -1.08 10.75
CA ILE A 230 -7.92 -0.42 11.12
C ILE A 230 -9.01 -1.48 11.37
N ASN A 231 -9.14 -2.48 10.50
CA ASN A 231 -10.11 -3.57 10.69
C ASN A 231 -9.78 -4.45 11.90
N CYS A 232 -8.50 -4.66 12.19
CA CYS A 232 -8.06 -5.32 13.42
C CYS A 232 -8.61 -4.58 14.65
N GLU A 233 -8.44 -3.26 14.70
CA GLU A 233 -8.94 -2.42 15.80
C GLU A 233 -10.46 -2.32 15.85
N LEU A 234 -11.14 -2.24 14.71
CA LEU A 234 -12.60 -2.25 14.65
C LEU A 234 -13.18 -3.51 15.29
N ASN A 235 -12.64 -4.68 14.96
CA ASN A 235 -13.10 -5.94 15.53
C ASN A 235 -12.72 -6.08 17.01
N ARG A 236 -11.51 -5.64 17.38
CA ARG A 236 -11.09 -5.60 18.79
C ARG A 236 -12.01 -4.74 19.63
N ASN A 237 -12.36 -3.55 19.14
CA ASN A 237 -13.27 -2.65 19.83
C ASN A 237 -14.69 -3.22 19.95
N LYS A 238 -15.23 -3.78 18.86
CA LYS A 238 -16.54 -4.47 18.88
C LYS A 238 -16.56 -5.62 19.89
N SER A 239 -15.45 -6.35 20.03
CA SER A 239 -15.35 -7.50 20.95
C SER A 239 -15.53 -7.13 22.43
N VAL A 240 -15.34 -5.86 22.79
CA VAL A 240 -15.55 -5.36 24.17
C VAL A 240 -17.02 -5.44 24.57
N PHE A 241 -17.93 -5.28 23.61
CA PHE A 241 -19.38 -5.29 23.84
C PHE A 241 -19.99 -6.69 23.77
N GLU A 242 -19.24 -7.68 23.30
CA GLU A 242 -19.68 -9.06 23.13
C GLU A 242 -19.21 -9.97 24.27
N ARG A 243 -19.86 -11.14 24.39
CA ARG A 243 -19.50 -12.18 25.38
C ARG A 243 -19.43 -13.56 24.74
N GLY A 244 -18.78 -14.50 25.46
CA GLY A 244 -18.70 -15.91 25.05
C GLY A 244 -18.13 -16.10 23.64
N GLN A 245 -18.81 -16.89 22.82
CA GLN A 245 -18.37 -17.22 21.45
C GLN A 245 -18.39 -16.00 20.52
N GLY A 246 -19.33 -15.08 20.70
CA GLY A 246 -19.40 -13.84 19.90
C GLY A 246 -18.15 -12.98 20.07
N LYS A 247 -17.67 -12.84 21.30
CA LYS A 247 -16.39 -12.18 21.59
C LYS A 247 -15.21 -12.91 20.95
N GLY A 248 -15.17 -14.23 21.09
CA GLY A 248 -14.10 -15.07 20.52
C GLY A 248 -13.99 -14.91 19.00
N LYS A 249 -15.11 -14.95 18.29
CA LYS A 249 -15.15 -14.75 16.84
C LYS A 249 -14.56 -13.41 16.42
N LEU A 250 -14.94 -12.32 17.09
CA LEU A 250 -14.42 -10.99 16.78
C LEU A 250 -12.91 -10.87 17.06
N LEU A 251 -12.41 -11.50 18.14
CA LEU A 251 -10.99 -11.51 18.45
C LEU A 251 -10.17 -12.33 17.43
N VAL A 252 -10.71 -13.44 16.95
CA VAL A 252 -10.12 -14.24 15.87
C VAL A 252 -10.07 -13.45 14.57
N GLU A 253 -11.16 -12.77 14.21
CA GLU A 253 -11.20 -11.89 13.04
C GLU A 253 -10.19 -10.75 13.17
N SER A 254 -10.08 -10.14 14.35
CA SER A 254 -9.07 -9.12 14.67
C SER A 254 -7.64 -9.64 14.45
N PHE A 255 -7.32 -10.83 14.96
CA PHE A 255 -6.01 -11.46 14.73
C PHE A 255 -5.74 -11.78 13.26
N SER A 256 -6.75 -12.27 12.53
CA SER A 256 -6.64 -12.54 11.10
C SER A 256 -6.27 -11.27 10.31
N TYR A 257 -6.93 -10.14 10.61
CA TYR A 257 -6.58 -8.85 10.03
C TYR A 257 -5.17 -8.40 10.40
N TYR A 258 -4.75 -8.55 11.66
CA TYR A 258 -3.36 -8.25 12.06
C TYR A 258 -2.35 -9.09 11.25
N LYS A 259 -2.61 -10.39 11.08
CA LYS A 259 -1.76 -11.30 10.30
C LYS A 259 -1.66 -10.85 8.84
N GLN A 260 -2.79 -10.49 8.21
CA GLN A 260 -2.83 -9.95 6.85
C GLN A 260 -2.06 -8.63 6.73
N ALA A 261 -2.18 -7.73 7.72
CA ALA A 261 -1.40 -6.51 7.78
C ALA A 261 0.11 -6.81 7.78
N LEU A 262 0.54 -7.78 8.58
CA LEU A 262 1.95 -8.18 8.66
C LEU A 262 2.44 -8.78 7.35
N ILE A 263 1.68 -9.70 6.75
CA ILE A 263 2.01 -10.29 5.45
C ILE A 263 2.16 -9.20 4.38
N SER A 264 1.20 -8.26 4.31
CA SER A 264 1.24 -7.15 3.37
C SER A 264 2.51 -6.31 3.53
N GLU A 265 2.86 -5.94 4.77
CA GLU A 265 4.04 -5.11 5.01
C GLU A 265 5.35 -5.87 4.75
N LEU A 266 5.43 -7.16 5.10
CA LEU A 266 6.60 -8.00 4.80
C LEU A 266 6.83 -8.10 3.28
N ASN A 267 5.77 -8.25 2.50
CA ASN A 267 5.89 -8.26 1.03
C ASN A 267 6.36 -6.92 0.49
N GLU A 268 5.79 -5.81 0.99
CA GLU A 268 6.16 -4.46 0.59
C GLU A 268 7.64 -4.13 0.90
N VAL A 269 8.17 -4.63 2.02
CA VAL A 269 9.58 -4.40 2.41
C VAL A 269 10.55 -5.30 1.66
N TYR A 270 10.27 -6.61 1.57
CA TYR A 270 11.27 -7.62 1.21
C TYR A 270 11.06 -8.28 -0.15
N ILE A 271 9.84 -8.31 -0.69
CA ILE A 271 9.51 -9.10 -1.89
C ILE A 271 9.26 -8.21 -3.10
N LEU A 272 8.31 -7.28 -2.98
CA LEU A 272 7.87 -6.43 -4.08
C LEU A 272 8.98 -5.55 -4.66
N PRO A 273 9.92 -4.99 -3.88
CA PRO A 273 11.04 -4.24 -4.46
C PRO A 273 11.91 -5.10 -5.39
N LEU A 274 12.11 -6.38 -5.07
CA LEU A 274 12.86 -7.31 -5.92
C LEU A 274 12.09 -7.64 -7.20
N VAL A 275 10.79 -7.90 -7.09
CA VAL A 275 9.91 -8.16 -8.24
C VAL A 275 9.90 -6.97 -9.20
N ASP A 276 9.71 -5.76 -8.66
CA ASP A 276 9.70 -4.52 -9.45
C ASP A 276 11.05 -4.28 -10.13
N ALA A 277 12.17 -4.56 -9.43
CA ALA A 277 13.50 -4.45 -10.02
C ALA A 277 13.69 -5.45 -11.18
N ILE A 278 13.27 -6.72 -11.02
CA ILE A 278 13.38 -7.74 -12.08
C ILE A 278 12.61 -7.34 -13.33
N GLN A 279 11.43 -6.72 -13.17
CA GLN A 279 10.61 -6.28 -14.30
C GLN A 279 11.15 -5.02 -14.98
N LYS A 280 11.78 -4.13 -14.21
CA LYS A 280 12.24 -2.83 -14.73
C LYS A 280 13.63 -2.87 -15.37
N TYR A 281 14.55 -3.66 -14.83
CA TYR A 281 15.94 -3.71 -15.27
C TYR A 281 16.19 -4.92 -16.17
N GLY A 282 16.47 -4.67 -17.45
CA GLY A 282 16.64 -5.74 -18.44
C GLY A 282 17.78 -6.69 -18.09
N CYS A 283 18.88 -6.18 -17.51
CA CYS A 283 19.99 -7.00 -17.06
C CYS A 283 19.60 -7.96 -15.92
N LEU A 284 18.68 -7.55 -15.03
CA LEU A 284 18.15 -8.37 -13.95
C LEU A 284 17.13 -9.38 -14.43
N GLN A 285 16.34 -9.01 -15.45
CA GLN A 285 15.48 -9.96 -16.14
C GLN A 285 16.28 -11.06 -16.85
N GLU A 286 17.38 -10.72 -17.51
CA GLU A 286 18.29 -11.70 -18.12
C GLU A 286 18.92 -12.62 -17.07
N ALA A 287 19.50 -12.05 -16.01
CA ALA A 287 20.09 -12.83 -14.92
C ALA A 287 19.06 -13.74 -14.24
N TRP A 288 17.82 -13.28 -14.11
CA TRP A 288 16.70 -14.07 -13.62
C TRP A 288 16.39 -15.27 -14.53
N ARG A 289 16.33 -15.08 -15.86
CA ARG A 289 16.12 -16.17 -16.82
C ARG A 289 17.27 -17.18 -16.80
N GLU A 290 18.52 -16.71 -16.78
CA GLU A 290 19.70 -17.57 -16.68
C GLU A 290 19.70 -18.36 -15.36
N LEU A 291 19.28 -17.74 -14.25
CA LEU A 291 19.14 -18.43 -12.97
C LEU A 291 18.12 -19.57 -13.05
N GLN A 292 16.99 -19.35 -13.74
CA GLN A 292 15.95 -20.36 -13.93
C GLN A 292 16.41 -21.54 -14.78
N GLU A 293 17.14 -21.28 -15.85
CA GLU A 293 17.68 -22.32 -16.74
C GLU A 293 18.73 -23.19 -16.03
N ASN A 294 19.47 -22.63 -15.08
CA ASN A 294 20.52 -23.31 -14.31
C ASN A 294 20.05 -23.86 -12.95
N ALA A 295 18.76 -23.77 -12.60
CA ALA A 295 18.25 -23.93 -11.23
C ALA A 295 18.16 -25.39 -10.72
N LEU A 296 19.28 -25.96 -10.28
CA LEU A 296 19.28 -27.00 -9.24
C LEU A 296 19.28 -26.42 -7.81
N ILE A 297 19.58 -25.12 -7.65
CA ILE A 297 19.76 -24.45 -6.36
C ILE A 297 18.61 -23.43 -6.14
N ASN A 298 17.95 -23.49 -4.98
CA ASN A 298 16.84 -22.60 -4.56
C ASN A 298 15.57 -22.63 -5.43
N ARG A 299 15.26 -23.76 -6.09
CA ARG A 299 14.08 -23.92 -6.98
C ARG A 299 12.78 -23.38 -6.38
N ASP A 300 12.53 -23.66 -5.12
CA ASP A 300 11.28 -23.27 -4.45
C ASP A 300 11.17 -21.75 -4.24
N VAL A 301 12.27 -21.07 -3.86
CA VAL A 301 12.31 -19.60 -3.77
C VAL A 301 12.05 -18.96 -5.14
N THR A 302 12.69 -19.51 -6.17
CA THR A 302 12.51 -19.06 -7.55
C THR A 302 11.06 -19.25 -7.99
N LEU A 303 10.41 -20.36 -7.60
CA LEU A 303 9.00 -20.61 -7.89
C LEU A 303 8.07 -19.59 -7.22
N HIS A 304 8.30 -19.22 -5.95
CA HIS A 304 7.47 -18.22 -5.26
C HIS A 304 7.57 -16.85 -5.95
N ILE A 305 8.77 -16.38 -6.26
CA ILE A 305 8.96 -15.11 -6.98
C ILE A 305 8.40 -15.21 -8.40
N GLN A 306 8.58 -16.35 -9.09
CA GLN A 306 8.05 -16.55 -10.43
C GLN A 306 6.52 -16.51 -10.47
N LYS A 307 5.83 -17.07 -9.47
CA LYS A 307 4.36 -16.94 -9.36
C LYS A 307 3.92 -15.47 -9.36
N ILE A 308 4.69 -14.59 -8.72
CA ILE A 308 4.40 -13.15 -8.68
C ILE A 308 4.74 -12.48 -10.02
N LEU A 309 5.87 -12.84 -10.64
CA LEU A 309 6.28 -12.32 -11.95
C LEU A 309 5.34 -12.74 -13.08
N ASP A 310 4.84 -13.97 -13.05
CA ASP A 310 3.86 -14.53 -13.99
C ASP A 310 2.46 -13.93 -13.82
N GLY A 311 2.21 -13.15 -12.77
CA GLY A 311 0.86 -12.68 -12.45
C GLY A 311 -0.07 -13.83 -12.06
N LYS A 312 0.42 -14.85 -11.34
CA LYS A 312 -0.41 -15.90 -10.72
C LYS A 312 -0.75 -15.58 -9.27
N SER A 313 0.07 -14.76 -8.62
CA SER A 313 -0.18 -14.19 -7.29
C SER A 313 0.29 -12.74 -7.25
N THR A 314 -0.25 -11.96 -6.31
CA THR A 314 0.20 -10.59 -6.06
C THR A 314 1.36 -10.52 -5.07
N SER A 315 1.49 -11.51 -4.18
CA SER A 315 2.41 -11.49 -3.05
C SER A 315 2.60 -12.88 -2.44
N ILE A 316 3.54 -13.04 -1.51
CA ILE A 316 3.56 -14.21 -0.64
C ILE A 316 2.37 -14.11 0.34
N GLU A 317 1.50 -15.11 0.38
CA GLU A 317 0.23 -15.08 1.13
C GLU A 317 0.33 -15.70 2.53
N ASP A 318 1.41 -16.44 2.81
CA ASP A 318 1.59 -17.17 4.07
C ASP A 318 2.92 -16.80 4.77
N LEU A 319 2.87 -16.75 6.11
CA LEU A 319 4.05 -16.41 6.91
C LEU A 319 5.11 -17.52 6.89
N ASN A 320 4.74 -18.79 6.76
CA ASN A 320 5.71 -19.89 6.63
C ASN A 320 6.43 -19.82 5.28
N ASP A 321 5.70 -19.54 4.20
CA ASP A 321 6.30 -19.31 2.88
C ASP A 321 7.29 -18.12 2.93
N PHE A 322 6.95 -17.06 3.67
CA PHE A 322 7.85 -15.93 3.89
C PHE A 322 9.09 -16.33 4.71
N LEU A 323 8.93 -17.09 5.79
CA LEU A 323 10.07 -17.62 6.57
C LEU A 323 10.95 -18.55 5.73
N PHE A 324 10.34 -19.35 4.85
CA PHE A 324 11.05 -20.20 3.91
C PHE A 324 11.87 -19.37 2.91
N TYR A 325 11.27 -18.31 2.35
CA TYR A 325 11.97 -17.35 1.51
C TYR A 325 13.18 -16.76 2.24
N THR A 326 12.96 -16.17 3.43
CA THR A 326 14.04 -15.50 4.17
C THR A 326 15.17 -16.45 4.55
N LYS A 327 14.90 -17.74 4.82
CA LYS A 327 15.91 -18.78 5.10
C LYS A 327 16.85 -19.02 3.91
N ASN A 328 16.31 -18.97 2.70
CA ASN A 328 17.03 -19.28 1.45
C ASN A 328 17.43 -18.02 0.65
N ALA A 329 17.02 -16.83 1.09
CA ALA A 329 17.26 -15.59 0.36
C ALA A 329 18.75 -15.27 0.16
N LYS A 330 19.64 -15.61 1.11
CA LYS A 330 21.09 -15.40 0.95
C LYS A 330 21.70 -16.19 -0.21
N SER A 331 21.45 -17.51 -0.24
CA SER A 331 21.94 -18.35 -1.33
C SER A 331 21.34 -17.89 -2.66
N PHE A 332 20.07 -17.48 -2.65
CA PHE A 332 19.40 -16.91 -3.82
C PHE A 332 20.08 -15.62 -4.32
N PHE A 333 20.32 -14.63 -3.45
CA PHE A 333 20.99 -13.37 -3.83
C PHE A 333 22.43 -13.59 -4.27
N PHE A 334 23.15 -14.55 -3.67
CA PHE A 334 24.48 -14.93 -4.12
C PHE A 334 24.45 -15.51 -5.55
N SER A 335 23.54 -16.45 -5.82
CA SER A 335 23.37 -17.00 -7.17
C SER A 335 23.01 -15.93 -8.20
N LEU A 336 22.09 -15.03 -7.84
CA LEU A 336 21.68 -13.93 -8.70
C LEU A 336 22.87 -13.01 -9.02
N LYS A 337 23.64 -12.59 -8.00
CA LYS A 337 24.85 -11.77 -8.16
C LYS A 337 25.95 -12.45 -9.00
N ASN A 338 26.12 -13.76 -8.88
CA ASN A 338 27.09 -14.49 -9.71
C ASN A 338 26.73 -14.50 -11.20
N MET A 339 25.44 -14.48 -11.54
CA MET A 339 25.01 -14.34 -12.95
C MET A 339 25.39 -12.95 -13.49
N PHE A 340 25.41 -11.93 -12.62
CA PHE A 340 25.80 -10.56 -12.97
C PHE A 340 27.30 -10.33 -13.12
N ALA A 341 28.14 -11.00 -12.32
CA ALA A 341 29.59 -10.75 -12.26
C ALA A 341 30.32 -10.89 -13.62
N LYS A 342 29.67 -11.43 -14.64
CA LYS A 342 30.18 -11.59 -16.01
C LYS A 342 29.82 -10.44 -16.98
N LYS A 343 29.01 -9.44 -16.60
CA LYS A 343 28.42 -8.42 -17.50
C LYS A 343 28.75 -6.95 -17.11
N ILE A 344 30.02 -6.64 -16.84
CA ILE A 344 30.51 -5.41 -16.16
C ILE A 344 30.37 -4.07 -16.95
N HIS A 345 29.74 -4.02 -18.14
CA HIS A 345 29.94 -2.91 -19.08
C HIS A 345 28.86 -1.79 -19.12
N LYS A 346 27.98 -1.64 -18.12
CA LYS A 346 26.94 -0.57 -18.11
C LYS A 346 26.77 0.08 -16.74
N GLU A 347 26.49 1.39 -16.68
CA GLU A 347 26.17 2.11 -15.42
C GLU A 347 24.99 1.49 -14.65
N GLU A 348 24.03 0.91 -15.37
CA GLU A 348 22.91 0.12 -14.83
C GLU A 348 23.38 -1.01 -13.89
N PHE A 349 24.57 -1.57 -14.12
CA PHE A 349 25.17 -2.64 -13.32
C PHE A 349 25.40 -2.20 -11.86
N LEU A 350 26.04 -1.05 -11.65
CA LEU A 350 26.34 -0.55 -10.31
C LEU A 350 25.07 -0.27 -9.51
N LEU A 351 24.00 0.16 -10.17
CA LEU A 351 22.70 0.39 -9.53
C LEU A 351 22.06 -0.92 -9.08
N VAL A 352 22.07 -1.94 -9.94
CA VAL A 352 21.50 -3.25 -9.65
C VAL A 352 22.33 -4.01 -8.61
N GLU A 353 23.66 -3.93 -8.67
CA GLU A 353 24.53 -4.53 -7.66
C GLU A 353 24.31 -3.91 -6.28
N ASN A 354 24.29 -2.58 -6.19
CA ASN A 354 23.98 -1.88 -4.93
C ASN A 354 22.56 -2.20 -4.43
N PHE A 355 21.59 -2.35 -5.34
CA PHE A 355 20.23 -2.81 -5.00
C PHE A 355 20.26 -4.21 -4.36
N LEU A 356 20.95 -5.17 -4.97
CA LEU A 356 21.00 -6.55 -4.50
C LEU A 356 21.76 -6.68 -3.16
N ILE A 357 22.84 -5.91 -2.98
CA ILE A 357 23.55 -5.82 -1.71
C ILE A 357 22.63 -5.28 -0.61
N LYS A 358 21.86 -4.22 -0.91
CA LYS A 358 20.91 -3.66 0.05
C LYS A 358 19.81 -4.65 0.42
N GLN A 359 19.25 -5.36 -0.57
CA GLN A 359 18.23 -6.39 -0.33
C GLN A 359 18.77 -7.54 0.54
N GLU A 360 19.98 -8.01 0.28
CA GLU A 360 20.63 -8.99 1.14
C GLU A 360 20.82 -8.47 2.57
N GLY A 361 21.27 -7.21 2.71
CA GLY A 361 21.42 -6.54 4.01
C GLY A 361 20.11 -6.44 4.80
N LEU A 362 18.98 -6.18 4.11
CA LEU A 362 17.64 -6.19 4.73
C LEU A 362 17.28 -7.56 5.28
N ILE A 363 17.54 -8.64 4.53
CA ILE A 363 17.32 -10.02 4.99
C ILE A 363 18.19 -10.35 6.20
N ASP A 364 19.42 -9.85 6.24
CA ASP A 364 20.28 -10.00 7.40
C ASP A 364 19.77 -9.26 8.63
N SER A 365 19.26 -8.04 8.43
CA SER A 365 18.61 -7.28 9.50
C SER A 365 17.38 -8.01 10.05
N PHE A 366 16.57 -8.62 9.17
CA PHE A 366 15.41 -9.43 9.56
C PHE A 366 15.78 -10.58 10.52
N ARG A 367 16.91 -11.25 10.26
CA ARG A 367 17.39 -12.35 11.11
C ARG A 367 18.01 -11.88 12.42
N SER A 368 18.69 -10.74 12.41
CA SER A 368 19.46 -10.24 13.56
C SER A 368 18.63 -9.41 14.55
N ARG A 369 17.55 -8.75 14.11
CA ARG A 369 16.70 -7.86 14.94
C ARG A 369 15.52 -8.53 15.64
N SER A 370 15.60 -9.85 15.85
CA SER A 370 14.54 -10.70 16.41
C SER A 370 13.18 -10.68 15.68
N LEU A 371 13.15 -10.22 14.42
CA LEU A 371 11.91 -10.17 13.62
C LEU A 371 11.44 -11.58 13.26
N LYS A 372 12.38 -12.48 12.94
CA LYS A 372 12.09 -13.89 12.68
C LYS A 372 11.36 -14.55 13.85
N GLU A 373 11.84 -14.37 15.07
CA GLU A 373 11.27 -14.97 16.29
C GLU A 373 9.86 -14.44 16.56
N LYS A 374 9.62 -13.15 16.30
CA LYS A 374 8.27 -12.57 16.38
C LYS A 374 7.32 -13.16 15.35
N VAL A 375 7.77 -13.29 14.09
CA VAL A 375 6.96 -13.93 13.03
C VAL A 375 6.63 -15.37 13.40
N VAL A 376 7.61 -16.14 13.89
CA VAL A 376 7.38 -17.51 14.40
C VAL A 376 6.37 -17.53 15.56
N SER A 377 6.46 -16.57 16.48
CA SER A 377 5.50 -16.47 17.59
C SER A 377 4.08 -16.20 17.10
N ILE A 378 3.91 -15.36 16.08
CA ILE A 378 2.61 -15.09 15.46
C ILE A 378 2.07 -16.34 14.75
N ILE A 379 2.92 -17.11 14.05
CA ILE A 379 2.52 -18.40 13.46
C ILE A 379 2.02 -19.36 14.54
N HIS A 380 2.72 -19.47 15.67
CA HIS A 380 2.26 -20.31 16.78
C HIS A 380 0.91 -19.85 17.35
N ILE A 381 0.65 -18.54 17.42
CA ILE A 381 -0.65 -18.01 17.83
C ILE A 381 -1.73 -18.40 16.81
N ASP A 382 -1.44 -18.32 15.51
CA ASP A 382 -2.36 -18.71 14.43
C ASP A 382 -2.73 -20.20 14.50
N GLU A 383 -1.73 -21.07 14.66
CA GLU A 383 -1.93 -22.52 14.84
C GLU A 383 -2.69 -22.86 16.12
N TRP A 384 -2.46 -22.10 17.19
CA TRP A 384 -3.20 -22.25 18.44
C TRP A 384 -4.66 -21.81 18.29
N ILE A 385 -4.91 -20.68 17.63
CA ILE A 385 -6.26 -20.21 17.31
C ILE A 385 -7.00 -21.25 16.47
N GLY A 386 -6.37 -21.77 15.40
CA GLY A 386 -6.99 -22.79 14.54
C GLY A 386 -7.44 -24.02 15.32
N ARG A 387 -6.53 -24.60 16.13
CA ARG A 387 -6.86 -25.76 17.00
C ARG A 387 -7.97 -25.47 18.01
N THR A 388 -8.04 -24.24 18.50
CA THR A 388 -9.03 -23.81 19.50
C THR A 388 -10.41 -23.60 18.88
N ILE A 389 -10.48 -23.02 17.67
CA ILE A 389 -11.73 -22.81 16.94
C ILE A 389 -12.38 -24.14 16.57
N ASP A 390 -11.59 -25.11 16.11
CA ASP A 390 -12.09 -26.43 15.71
C ASP A 390 -12.78 -27.18 16.86
N GLN A 391 -12.52 -26.78 18.10
CA GLN A 391 -13.07 -27.40 19.31
C GLN A 391 -14.01 -26.46 20.08
N ILE A 392 -14.35 -25.29 19.53
CA ILE A 392 -15.01 -24.21 20.29
C ILE A 392 -16.36 -24.58 20.92
N ASP A 393 -17.06 -25.53 20.32
CA ASP A 393 -18.36 -26.03 20.81
C ASP A 393 -18.23 -27.04 21.97
N LEU A 394 -17.01 -27.55 22.21
CA LEU A 394 -16.69 -28.51 23.27
C LEU A 394 -16.06 -27.84 24.50
N ILE A 395 -15.74 -26.55 24.42
CA ILE A 395 -15.04 -25.78 25.46
C ILE A 395 -16.05 -25.26 26.48
N SER A 396 -15.72 -25.38 27.77
CA SER A 396 -16.57 -24.83 28.84
C SER A 396 -16.61 -23.30 28.81
N LEU A 397 -17.65 -22.71 29.42
CA LEU A 397 -17.80 -21.25 29.47
C LEU A 397 -16.63 -20.55 30.18
N ASP A 398 -16.05 -21.18 31.21
CA ASP A 398 -14.92 -20.63 31.97
C ASP A 398 -13.62 -20.69 31.15
N GLU A 399 -13.36 -21.80 30.46
CA GLU A 399 -12.23 -21.91 29.54
C GLU A 399 -12.35 -20.90 28.40
N LEU A 400 -13.55 -20.74 27.82
CA LEU A 400 -13.80 -19.77 26.75
C LEU A 400 -13.55 -18.33 27.22
N LYS A 401 -13.88 -18.01 28.47
CA LYS A 401 -13.59 -16.70 29.08
C LYS A 401 -12.09 -16.46 29.20
N ASP A 402 -11.33 -17.46 29.65
CA ASP A 402 -9.88 -17.37 29.78
C ASP A 402 -9.17 -17.26 28.42
N LEU A 403 -9.64 -18.01 27.43
CA LEU A 403 -9.17 -17.91 26.04
C LEU A 403 -9.36 -16.52 25.47
N ASN A 404 -10.58 -15.97 25.62
CA ASN A 404 -10.91 -14.62 25.19
C ASN A 404 -10.04 -13.57 25.90
N LEU A 405 -9.77 -13.74 27.19
CA LEU A 405 -8.92 -12.83 27.96
C LEU A 405 -7.48 -12.85 27.44
N LYS A 406 -6.91 -14.04 27.24
CA LYS A 406 -5.54 -14.22 26.71
C LYS A 406 -5.40 -13.64 25.31
N LEU A 407 -6.34 -13.93 24.41
CA LEU A 407 -6.30 -13.41 23.04
C LEU A 407 -6.48 -11.88 23.01
N SER A 408 -7.37 -11.32 23.84
CA SER A 408 -7.51 -9.87 24.00
C SER A 408 -6.20 -9.23 24.47
N TYR A 409 -5.52 -9.85 25.43
CA TYR A 409 -4.23 -9.37 25.93
C TYR A 409 -3.15 -9.41 24.85
N LEU A 410 -3.00 -10.53 24.14
CA LEU A 410 -2.02 -10.66 23.05
C LEU A 410 -2.22 -9.60 21.97
N LEU A 411 -3.46 -9.41 21.50
CA LEU A 411 -3.78 -8.36 20.53
C LEU A 411 -3.50 -6.95 21.06
N SER A 412 -3.69 -6.71 22.36
CA SER A 412 -3.35 -5.44 23.00
C SER A 412 -1.85 -5.16 22.99
N VAL A 413 -1.04 -6.17 23.27
CA VAL A 413 0.43 -6.09 23.21
C VAL A 413 0.91 -5.88 21.77
N MET A 414 0.39 -6.68 20.83
CA MET A 414 0.80 -6.67 19.43
C MET A 414 0.49 -5.35 18.71
N VAL A 415 -0.61 -4.68 19.07
CA VAL A 415 -1.01 -3.37 18.52
C VAL A 415 -0.73 -2.24 19.52
N SER A 416 0.23 -2.42 20.43
CA SER A 416 0.61 -1.35 21.37
C SER A 416 1.52 -0.32 20.72
N ALA A 417 1.71 0.81 21.41
CA ALA A 417 2.75 1.79 21.08
C ALA A 417 4.17 1.34 21.53
N SER A 418 4.33 0.12 22.06
CA SER A 418 5.63 -0.42 22.43
C SER A 418 6.43 -0.76 21.18
N TYR A 419 7.54 -0.06 21.01
CA TYR A 419 8.50 -0.32 19.93
C TYR A 419 9.06 -1.75 20.00
N GLU A 420 9.25 -2.28 21.21
CA GLU A 420 9.77 -3.62 21.42
C GLU A 420 8.77 -4.70 21.04
N ASP A 421 7.47 -4.49 21.24
CA ASP A 421 6.43 -5.51 21.03
C ASP A 421 5.82 -5.42 19.63
N ASN A 422 5.47 -4.21 19.18
CA ASN A 422 4.83 -4.00 17.90
C ASN A 422 5.84 -4.15 16.75
N ILE A 423 5.67 -5.21 15.97
CA ILE A 423 6.60 -5.59 14.89
C ILE A 423 6.69 -4.55 13.78
N PHE A 424 5.62 -3.76 13.56
CA PHE A 424 5.55 -2.81 12.47
C PHE A 424 6.56 -1.67 12.63
N PHE A 425 6.92 -1.26 13.85
CA PHE A 425 7.93 -0.20 14.01
C PHE A 425 9.29 -0.60 13.44
N LYS A 426 9.74 -1.83 13.74
CA LYS A 426 10.97 -2.39 13.19
C LYS A 426 10.88 -2.54 11.67
N LEU A 427 9.74 -2.99 11.13
CA LEU A 427 9.54 -3.08 9.68
C LEU A 427 9.57 -1.70 9.01
N ILE A 428 8.96 -0.70 9.62
CA ILE A 428 8.95 0.67 9.13
C ILE A 428 10.36 1.27 9.15
N GLU A 429 11.20 0.94 10.12
CA GLU A 429 12.61 1.37 10.09
C GLU A 429 13.39 0.76 8.92
N GLU A 430 13.25 -0.55 8.73
CA GLU A 430 13.88 -1.28 7.62
C GLU A 430 13.40 -0.76 6.27
N LYS A 431 12.09 -0.44 6.20
CA LYS A 431 11.51 0.41 5.18
C LYS A 431 12.31 1.71 5.16
N ALA A 432 12.02 2.67 6.03
CA ALA A 432 12.45 4.07 6.04
C ALA A 432 13.93 4.32 5.69
N ALA A 433 14.82 3.33 5.91
CA ALA A 433 16.28 3.47 5.94
C ALA A 433 16.70 4.62 6.86
N LYS A 434 15.78 5.05 7.73
CA LYS A 434 15.98 5.97 8.81
C LYS A 434 16.37 5.08 9.98
N GLY A 435 17.65 5.09 10.35
CA GLY A 435 18.08 4.63 11.68
C GLY A 435 17.61 5.56 12.80
N LYS A 436 16.43 6.16 12.66
CA LYS A 436 15.85 7.15 13.54
C LYS A 436 14.34 7.12 13.34
N VAL A 437 13.60 6.46 14.23
CA VAL A 437 12.42 7.02 14.87
C VAL A 437 12.25 6.33 16.24
N GLN A 438 12.11 7.16 17.27
CA GLN A 438 12.11 6.85 18.71
C GLN A 438 13.41 6.21 19.22
N ARG A 439 14.38 7.09 19.50
CA ARG A 439 15.50 6.79 20.39
C ARG A 439 14.93 6.22 21.69
N SER A 440 15.45 5.09 22.14
CA SER A 440 15.16 4.60 23.47
C SER A 440 15.51 5.67 24.51
N PHE A 441 14.93 5.61 25.71
CA PHE A 441 15.34 6.49 26.81
C PHE A 441 16.88 6.47 26.99
N GLU A 442 17.50 5.31 26.83
CA GLU A 442 18.95 5.13 26.92
C GLU A 442 19.71 5.84 25.79
N ASP A 443 19.16 5.87 24.57
CA ASP A 443 19.73 6.59 23.43
C ASP A 443 19.54 8.11 23.54
N GLU A 444 18.43 8.58 24.11
CA GLU A 444 18.23 9.99 24.48
C GLU A 444 19.21 10.41 25.59
N VAL A 445 19.38 9.58 26.63
CA VAL A 445 20.36 9.82 27.70
C VAL A 445 21.79 9.84 27.15
N LYS A 446 22.17 8.90 26.26
CA LYS A 446 23.49 8.94 25.60
C LYS A 446 23.69 10.18 24.73
N ASN A 447 22.67 10.64 24.01
CA ASN A 447 22.77 11.86 23.23
C ASN A 447 22.86 13.11 24.11
N LEU A 448 22.13 13.15 25.23
CA LEU A 448 22.24 14.21 26.23
C LEU A 448 23.67 14.27 26.79
N LEU A 449 24.22 13.13 27.19
CA LEU A 449 25.59 13.03 27.71
C LEU A 449 26.66 13.40 26.66
N ASN A 450 26.39 13.16 25.37
CA ASN A 450 27.28 13.57 24.28
C ASN A 450 27.20 15.09 23.97
N LEU A 451 26.16 15.78 24.41
CA LEU A 451 26.07 17.24 24.28
C LEU A 451 26.93 17.97 25.33
N ASP A 452 27.25 17.33 26.45
CA ASP A 452 28.05 17.91 27.54
C ASP A 452 29.56 17.97 27.24
N ILE A 453 30.06 17.37 26.15
CA ILE A 453 31.51 17.37 25.82
C ILE A 453 31.93 18.58 24.96
N LYS A 454 31.06 19.59 24.79
CA LYS A 454 31.44 20.90 24.18
C LYS A 454 31.56 22.05 25.17
N LYS A 455 31.64 21.78 26.48
CA LYS A 455 32.01 22.78 27.49
C LYS A 455 33.07 22.23 28.43
N GLU A 456 34.27 22.01 27.92
CA GLU A 456 35.53 22.03 28.70
C GLU A 456 36.72 21.88 27.75
N THR A 457 36.94 22.89 26.91
CA THR A 457 38.28 23.34 26.48
C THR A 457 38.12 24.74 25.90
N ALA A 458 38.08 25.72 26.81
CA ALA A 458 38.42 27.11 26.55
C ALA A 458 39.41 27.53 27.64
#